data_AF-A0A960ZNQ7-F1
#
_entry.id   AF-A0A960ZNQ7-F1
#
_cell.length_a   1.000
_cell.length_b   1.000
_cell.length_c   1.000
_cell.angle_alpha   90.00
_cell.angle_beta   90.00
_cell.angle_gamma   90.00
#
_symmetry.space_group_name_H-M   'P 1'
#
loop_
_entity.id
_entity.type
_entity.pdbx_description
1 polymer ?
#
loop_
_entity_poly.entity_id
_entity_poly.type
_entity_poly.pdbx_seq_one_letter_code
_entity_poly.pdbx_strand_id
1 'polypeptide(L)'
;MATESYQHMDPGLDTDIALMLRLAGGEDLALNDLISRWRDRLAAFLLRMVGDHATAMDLTQETFVRLYTSRKTYKPTAAFSTYLFHIATNLARTQARWRKRHPTVPMDDENREIRHEAVDSLPSPDESA
;
A
#
# COMPACT_ATOMS: atom_id res chain seq x y z
N MET A 1 15.57 26.00 -27.46
CA MET A 1 14.67 24.92 -27.03
C MET A 1 14.69 24.93 -25.51
N ALA A 2 13.52 25.16 -24.90
CA ALA A 2 13.38 25.38 -23.47
C ALA A 2 13.53 24.07 -22.71
N THR A 3 14.63 23.92 -21.97
CA THR A 3 14.69 23.04 -20.81
C THR A 3 14.10 23.86 -19.66
N GLU A 4 12.81 23.69 -19.42
CA GLU A 4 12.20 24.15 -18.18
C GLU A 4 12.92 23.48 -17.02
N SER A 5 13.71 24.29 -16.32
CA SER A 5 14.23 24.03 -15.00
C SER A 5 13.09 23.55 -14.13
N TYR A 6 13.07 22.26 -13.78
CA TYR A 6 12.14 21.74 -12.78
C TYR A 6 12.52 22.41 -11.47
N GLN A 7 11.74 23.43 -11.13
CA GLN A 7 11.83 24.20 -9.90
C GLN A 7 11.41 23.28 -8.75
N HIS A 8 12.24 22.28 -8.43
CA HIS A 8 12.15 21.53 -7.19
C HIS A 8 12.71 22.44 -6.10
N MET A 9 11.89 23.42 -5.72
CA MET A 9 12.13 24.32 -4.59
C MET A 9 12.36 23.43 -3.36
N ASP A 10 13.49 23.62 -2.68
CA ASP A 10 13.91 22.82 -1.52
C ASP A 10 12.73 22.57 -0.55
N PRO A 11 12.24 21.33 -0.38
CA PRO A 11 11.10 20.99 0.47
C PRO A 11 11.33 21.23 1.98
N GLY A 12 12.47 21.79 2.38
CA GLY A 12 12.98 21.78 3.75
C GLY A 12 12.25 22.66 4.78
N LEU A 13 11.23 23.44 4.40
CA LEU A 13 10.63 24.44 5.31
C LEU A 13 9.13 24.29 5.60
N ASP A 14 8.38 23.53 4.80
CA ASP A 14 6.95 23.34 5.09
C ASP A 14 6.75 22.24 6.14
N THR A 15 6.13 22.64 7.25
CA THR A 15 5.68 21.70 8.29
C THR A 15 4.62 20.75 7.70
N ASP A 16 4.49 19.54 8.24
CA ASP A 16 3.46 18.59 7.77
C ASP A 16 2.04 19.19 7.90
N ILE A 17 1.83 20.07 8.88
CA ILE A 17 0.57 20.82 9.04
C ILE A 17 0.36 21.76 7.86
N ALA A 18 1.39 22.50 7.42
CA ALA A 18 1.29 23.38 6.27
C ALA A 18 0.95 22.61 4.98
N LEU A 19 1.62 21.47 4.75
CA LEU A 19 1.30 20.57 3.63
C LEU A 19 -0.16 20.08 3.69
N MET A 20 -0.62 19.70 4.88
CA MET A 20 -2.00 19.26 5.08
C MET A 20 -3.03 20.38 4.86
N LEU A 21 -2.71 21.62 5.23
CA LEU A 21 -3.56 22.78 5.00
C LEU A 21 -3.63 23.16 3.51
N ARG A 22 -2.51 23.09 2.78
CA ARG A 22 -2.46 23.26 1.32
C ARG A 22 -3.29 22.18 0.61
N LEU A 23 -3.13 20.93 1.05
CA LEU A 23 -3.93 19.80 0.57
C LEU A 23 -5.44 20.03 0.83
N ALA A 24 -5.81 20.51 2.02
CA ALA A 24 -7.19 20.89 2.33
C ALA A 24 -7.69 22.02 1.43
N GLY A 25 -6.82 22.97 1.07
CA GLY A 25 -7.06 24.05 0.10
C GLY A 25 -7.29 23.60 -1.34
N GLY A 26 -7.02 22.33 -1.67
CA GLY A 26 -7.17 21.77 -3.03
C GLY A 26 -5.86 21.63 -3.80
N GLU A 27 -4.73 21.90 -3.16
CA GLU A 27 -3.41 21.65 -3.75
C GLU A 27 -3.05 20.17 -3.60
N ASP A 28 -3.60 19.33 -4.48
CA ASP A 28 -3.52 17.87 -4.36
C ASP A 28 -2.07 17.34 -4.41
N LEU A 29 -1.14 18.08 -5.04
CA LEU A 29 0.28 17.74 -5.09
C LEU A 29 0.96 17.76 -3.70
N ALA A 30 0.42 18.49 -2.71
CA ALA A 30 0.95 18.50 -1.35
C ALA A 30 0.85 17.12 -0.67
N LEU A 31 -0.03 16.23 -1.16
CA LEU A 31 -0.08 14.84 -0.71
C LEU A 31 1.21 14.08 -1.03
N ASN A 32 1.87 14.38 -2.14
CA ASN A 32 3.10 13.68 -2.55
C ASN A 32 4.23 13.90 -1.55
N ASP A 33 4.36 15.13 -1.03
CA ASP A 33 5.35 15.45 -0.01
C ASP A 33 5.06 14.73 1.31
N LEU A 34 3.79 14.65 1.71
CA LEU A 34 3.36 13.89 2.88
C LEU A 34 3.65 12.39 2.71
N ILE A 35 3.35 11.82 1.55
CA ILE A 35 3.64 10.41 1.24
C ILE A 35 5.15 10.16 1.30
N SER A 36 5.95 10.98 0.61
CA SER A 36 7.40 10.85 0.57
C SER A 36 8.03 10.85 1.96
N ARG A 37 7.55 11.73 2.85
CA ARG A 37 8.07 11.85 4.23
C ARG A 37 7.65 10.71 5.15
N TRP A 38 6.43 10.20 4.99
CA TRP A 38 5.81 9.34 6.01
C TRP A 38 5.66 7.88 5.61
N ARG A 39 5.69 7.55 4.31
CA ARG A 39 5.41 6.20 3.80
C ARG A 39 6.22 5.11 4.52
N ASP A 40 7.53 5.26 4.58
CA ASP A 40 8.41 4.20 5.10
C ASP A 40 8.26 4.04 6.61
N ARG A 41 8.13 5.16 7.34
CA ARG A 41 7.87 5.15 8.79
C ARG A 41 6.52 4.52 9.11
N LEU A 42 5.50 4.82 8.31
CA LEU A 42 4.14 4.31 8.47
C LEU A 42 4.08 2.81 8.15
N ALA A 43 4.72 2.37 7.06
CA ALA A 43 4.82 0.97 6.69
C ALA A 43 5.55 0.16 7.76
N ALA A 44 6.68 0.66 8.28
CA ALA A 44 7.44 -0.01 9.34
C ALA A 44 6.68 -0.08 10.68
N PHE A 45 5.83 0.91 10.98
CA PHE A 45 4.94 0.88 12.14
C PHE A 45 3.82 -0.15 11.95
N LEU A 46 3.16 -0.12 10.80
CA LEU A 46 2.06 -1.05 10.50
C LEU A 46 2.55 -2.49 10.44
N LEU A 47 3.72 -2.74 9.85
CA LEU A 47 4.34 -4.08 9.81
C LEU A 47 4.51 -4.66 11.21
N ARG A 48 5.02 -3.88 12.17
CA ARG A 48 5.15 -4.32 13.57
C ARG A 48 3.80 -4.64 14.21
N MET A 49 2.72 -4.00 13.76
CA MET A 49 1.39 -4.17 14.35
C MET A 49 0.58 -5.30 13.71
N VAL A 50 0.75 -5.57 12.41
CA VAL A 50 -0.03 -6.62 11.70
C VAL A 50 0.76 -7.90 11.40
N GLY A 51 2.09 -7.86 11.48
CA GLY A 51 2.98 -9.02 11.28
C GLY A 51 3.04 -9.56 9.86
N ASP A 52 2.40 -8.89 8.89
CA ASP A 52 2.33 -9.30 7.49
C ASP A 52 2.67 -8.12 6.58
N HIS A 53 3.66 -8.32 5.69
CA HIS A 53 4.21 -7.27 4.84
C HIS A 53 3.19 -6.76 3.81
N ALA A 54 2.47 -7.68 3.13
CA ALA A 54 1.48 -7.30 2.12
C ALA A 54 0.39 -6.42 2.74
N THR A 55 -0.18 -6.88 3.86
CA THR A 55 -1.21 -6.10 4.57
C THR A 55 -0.69 -4.80 5.15
N ALA A 56 0.57 -4.74 5.60
CA ALA A 56 1.16 -3.48 6.06
C ALA A 56 1.23 -2.43 4.94
N MET A 57 1.61 -2.85 3.73
CA MET A 57 1.66 -1.98 2.55
C MET A 57 0.27 -1.51 2.11
N ASP A 58 -0.73 -2.41 2.12
CA ASP A 58 -2.12 -2.07 1.80
C ASP A 58 -2.69 -1.06 2.80
N LEU A 59 -2.48 -1.30 4.10
CA LEU A 59 -2.94 -0.38 5.15
C LEU A 59 -2.21 0.97 5.09
N THR A 60 -0.94 1.00 4.66
CA THR A 60 -0.19 2.25 4.44
C THR A 60 -0.84 3.07 3.34
N GLN A 61 -1.14 2.44 2.20
CA GLN A 61 -1.82 3.10 1.08
C GLN A 61 -3.22 3.60 1.48
N GLU A 62 -4.02 2.72 2.09
CA GLU A 62 -5.37 3.06 2.58
C GLU A 62 -5.32 4.20 3.62
N THR A 63 -4.26 4.30 4.43
CA THR A 63 -4.09 5.44 5.35
C THR A 63 -3.97 6.76 4.59
N PHE A 64 -3.18 6.82 3.51
CA PHE A 64 -3.06 8.03 2.70
C PHE A 64 -4.34 8.34 1.91
N VAL A 65 -5.07 7.32 1.45
CA VAL A 65 -6.41 7.50 0.87
C VAL A 65 -7.37 8.13 1.88
N ARG A 66 -7.37 7.64 3.12
CA ARG A 66 -8.18 8.24 4.20
C ARG A 66 -7.75 9.64 4.58
N LEU A 67 -6.45 9.91 4.61
CA LEU A 67 -5.91 11.24 4.83
C LEU A 67 -6.39 12.21 3.74
N TYR A 68 -6.36 11.79 2.48
CA TYR A 68 -6.84 12.60 1.37
C TYR A 68 -8.34 12.83 1.43
N THR A 69 -9.14 11.80 1.70
CA THR A 69 -10.61 11.94 1.79
C THR A 69 -11.04 12.80 2.96
N SER A 70 -10.32 12.77 4.10
CA SER A 70 -10.61 13.61 5.26
C SER A 70 -10.07 15.05 5.16
N ARG A 71 -9.27 15.37 4.13
CA ARG A 71 -8.52 16.64 4.02
C ARG A 71 -9.37 17.89 4.22
N LYS A 72 -10.59 17.92 3.66
CA LYS A 72 -11.50 19.07 3.74
C LYS A 72 -12.02 19.35 5.16
N THR A 73 -11.95 18.35 6.04
CA THR A 73 -12.40 18.45 7.44
C THR A 73 -11.25 18.50 8.45
N TYR A 74 -10.00 18.49 7.98
CA TYR A 74 -8.83 18.48 8.84
C TYR A 74 -8.73 19.76 9.67
N LYS A 75 -8.43 19.61 10.96
CA LYS A 75 -8.16 20.73 11.89
C LYS A 75 -6.88 20.40 12.68
N PRO A 76 -5.87 21.29 12.69
CA PRO A 76 -4.61 21.04 13.39
C PRO A 76 -4.75 21.27 14.90
N THR A 77 -5.32 20.30 15.61
CA THR A 77 -5.46 20.34 17.09
C THR A 77 -4.33 19.60 17.82
N ALA A 78 -3.55 18.81 17.09
CA ALA A 78 -2.39 18.06 17.58
C ALA A 78 -1.33 17.98 16.47
N ALA A 79 -0.17 17.40 16.79
CA ALA A 79 0.84 17.10 15.78
C ALA A 79 0.25 16.26 14.64
N PHE A 80 0.64 16.56 13.39
CA PHE A 80 0.19 15.82 12.22
C PHE A 80 0.45 14.30 12.34
N SER A 81 1.61 13.92 12.86
CA SER A 81 1.98 12.53 13.11
C SER A 81 0.95 11.81 13.98
N THR A 82 0.48 12.45 15.05
CA THR A 82 -0.59 11.90 15.92
C THR A 82 -1.85 11.60 15.12
N TYR A 83 -2.26 12.50 14.24
CA TYR A 83 -3.44 12.30 13.39
C TYR A 83 -3.23 11.16 12.37
N LEU A 84 -2.08 11.15 11.70
CA LEU A 84 -1.74 10.12 10.71
C LEU A 84 -1.71 8.71 11.33
N PHE A 85 -1.01 8.56 12.46
CA PHE A 85 -0.93 7.28 13.17
C PHE A 85 -2.26 6.88 13.79
N HIS A 86 -3.14 7.83 14.14
CA HIS A 86 -4.50 7.52 14.58
C HIS A 86 -5.30 6.83 13.47
N ILE A 87 -5.27 7.36 12.25
CA ILE A 87 -5.94 6.74 11.08
C ILE A 87 -5.41 5.32 10.86
N ALA A 88 -4.09 5.17 10.79
CA ALA A 88 -3.42 3.89 10.56
C ALA A 88 -3.74 2.86 11.65
N THR A 89 -3.76 3.29 12.91
CA THR A 89 -4.09 2.43 14.05
C THR A 89 -5.53 1.92 13.97
N ASN A 90 -6.48 2.79 13.61
CA ASN A 90 -7.88 2.38 13.47
C ASN A 90 -8.07 1.39 12.31
N LEU A 91 -7.37 1.60 11.21
CA LEU A 91 -7.35 0.71 10.05
C LEU A 91 -6.85 -0.69 10.42
N ALA A 92 -5.66 -0.77 10.98
CA ALA A 92 -5.06 -2.04 11.36
C ALA A 92 -5.82 -2.76 12.48
N ARG A 93 -6.42 -2.05 13.44
CA ARG A 93 -7.34 -2.65 14.43
C ARG A 93 -8.57 -3.24 13.76
N THR A 94 -9.09 -2.59 12.73
CA THR A 94 -10.22 -3.11 11.95
C THR A 94 -9.83 -4.36 11.18
N GLN A 95 -8.65 -4.34 10.54
CA GLN A 95 -8.10 -5.49 9.83
C GLN A 95 -7.85 -6.69 10.76
N ALA A 96 -7.27 -6.45 11.95
CA ALA A 96 -7.04 -7.50 12.95
C ALA A 96 -8.35 -8.14 13.42
N ARG A 97 -9.40 -7.33 13.66
CA ARG A 97 -10.74 -7.85 14.00
C ARG A 97 -11.34 -8.68 12.87
N TRP A 98 -11.15 -8.26 11.61
CA TRP A 98 -11.63 -9.00 10.46
C TRP A 98 -10.90 -10.34 10.31
N ARG A 99 -9.56 -10.35 10.34
CA ARG A 99 -8.74 -11.57 10.30
C ARG A 99 -9.11 -12.58 11.40
N LYS A 100 -9.36 -12.11 12.63
CA LYS A 100 -9.81 -12.98 13.72
C LYS A 100 -11.14 -13.69 13.42
N ARG A 101 -12.04 -13.07 12.65
CA ARG A 101 -13.33 -13.65 12.24
C ARG A 101 -13.24 -14.50 10.97
N HIS A 102 -12.17 -14.35 10.19
CA HIS A 102 -11.94 -15.08 8.95
C HIS A 102 -10.54 -15.71 8.96
N PRO A 103 -10.32 -16.78 9.74
CA PRO A 103 -9.04 -17.48 9.75
C PRO A 103 -8.72 -17.99 8.34
N THR A 104 -7.52 -17.68 7.85
CA THR A 104 -7.00 -18.27 6.62
C THR A 104 -6.46 -19.66 6.95
N VAL A 105 -7.01 -20.68 6.30
CA VAL A 105 -6.47 -22.04 6.34
C VAL A 105 -5.37 -22.11 5.26
N PRO A 106 -4.12 -22.48 5.59
CA PRO A 106 -3.12 -22.77 4.58
C PRO A 106 -3.66 -23.83 3.62
N MET A 107 -3.58 -23.58 2.31
CA MET A 107 -3.82 -24.65 1.35
C MET A 107 -2.55 -25.50 1.30
N ASP A 108 -2.64 -26.75 1.77
CA ASP A 108 -1.55 -27.70 1.65
C ASP A 108 -1.31 -27.99 0.16
N ASP A 109 -0.07 -27.80 -0.27
CA ASP A 109 0.39 -27.85 -1.67
C ASP A 109 0.64 -29.31 -2.12
N GLU A 110 -0.28 -30.24 -1.80
CA GLU A 110 -0.12 -31.69 -2.05
C GLU A 110 -0.64 -32.18 -3.42
N ASN A 111 -0.45 -31.43 -4.52
CA ASN A 111 -0.86 -31.97 -5.83
C ASN A 111 0.00 -31.61 -7.05
N ARG A 112 1.32 -31.50 -6.88
CA ARG A 112 2.25 -31.41 -8.02
C ARG A 112 3.01 -32.72 -8.26
N GLU A 113 2.27 -33.78 -8.55
CA GLU A 113 2.81 -34.89 -9.34
C GLU A 113 1.85 -35.17 -10.52
N ILE A 114 1.66 -34.17 -11.39
CA ILE A 114 1.25 -34.46 -12.76
C ILE A 114 2.48 -35.11 -13.41
N ARG A 115 2.56 -36.44 -13.30
CA ARG A 115 3.44 -37.24 -14.13
C ARG A 115 3.00 -36.99 -15.57
N HIS A 116 3.77 -36.18 -16.29
CA HIS A 116 3.80 -36.25 -17.75
C HIS A 116 4.37 -37.63 -18.10
N GLU A 117 3.51 -38.65 -18.11
CA GLU A 117 3.80 -39.82 -18.91
C GLU A 117 3.87 -39.33 -20.36
N ALA A 118 5.09 -39.33 -20.89
CA ALA A 118 5.35 -39.05 -22.28
C ALA A 118 4.40 -39.91 -23.11
N VAL A 119 3.60 -39.25 -23.96
CA VAL A 119 2.79 -39.89 -24.98
C VAL A 119 3.74 -40.41 -26.06
N ASP A 120 4.53 -41.43 -25.72
CA ASP A 120 5.45 -42.11 -26.64
C ASP A 120 4.80 -43.38 -27.18
N SER A 121 3.67 -43.22 -27.85
CA SER A 121 3.04 -44.25 -28.69
C SER A 121 1.96 -43.61 -29.57
N LEU A 122 2.39 -42.80 -30.54
CA LEU A 122 1.63 -42.69 -31.79
C LEU A 122 2.21 -43.73 -32.74
N PRO A 123 1.48 -44.79 -33.13
CA PRO A 123 1.93 -45.64 -34.21
C PRO A 123 2.04 -44.78 -35.47
N SER A 124 3.20 -44.83 -36.11
CA SER A 124 3.41 -44.20 -37.42
C SER A 124 2.41 -44.79 -38.43
N PRO A 125 1.76 -43.99 -39.28
CA PRO A 125 1.00 -44.53 -40.40
C PRO A 125 2.00 -45.23 -41.32
N ASP A 126 1.91 -46.56 -41.39
CA ASP A 126 2.65 -47.35 -42.35
C ASP A 126 2.17 -46.97 -43.76
N GLU A 127 3.02 -46.26 -44.49
CA GLU A 127 3.00 -46.24 -45.95
C GLU A 127 3.34 -47.64 -46.43
N SER A 128 2.40 -48.34 -47.07
CA SER A 128 2.68 -49.12 -48.29
C SER A 128 1.44 -49.79 -48.89
N ALA A 129 1.22 -49.44 -50.17
CA ALA A 129 0.72 -50.25 -51.29
C ALA A 129 -0.76 -50.71 -51.32
#